data_AF-H1V572-F1
#
_entry.id   AF-H1V572-F1
#
_cell.length_a   1.000
_cell.length_b   1.000
_cell.length_c   1.000
_cell.angle_alpha   90.00
_cell.angle_beta   90.00
_cell.angle_gamma   90.00
#
_symmetry.space_group_name_H-M   'P 1'
#
loop_
_entity.id
_entity.type
_entity.pdbx_description
1 polymer ?
#
loop_
_entity_poly.entity_id
_entity_poly.type
_entity_poly.pdbx_seq_one_letter_code
_entity_poly.pdbx_strand_id
1 'polypeptide(L)'
;PLDQSVFSPVKVAYRKELGYLSHWNDSTVIGKRSFLGCYQKARLAGLTMQNIRSGWKWTGLWPVSIAKPLMSKLLLPSTPRASDQASKGQSGGQGDKEWASASSAVVWSTQRKMKDLAGQLKLFTELDNDAHTQRLLFMKVKKGFSEQAYELATAQHKLELLQAQVTNTAVRKRKAVQINPNTKFANIKDIQKAQVEAGDKEDITDESSEADLPSEAESCIVVASRCSQ
;
A
#
# COMPACT_ATOMS: atom_id res chain seq x y z
N PRO A 1 21.84 -9.98 8.28
CA PRO A 1 22.12 -8.58 8.67
C PRO A 1 23.16 -8.54 9.80
N LEU A 2 24.28 -7.83 9.62
CA LEU A 2 25.25 -7.64 10.71
C LEU A 2 24.54 -6.95 11.88
N ASP A 3 24.66 -7.50 13.08
CA ASP A 3 24.13 -6.92 14.31
C ASP A 3 24.97 -5.72 14.75
N GLN A 4 24.92 -4.66 13.96
CA GLN A 4 25.58 -3.40 14.26
C GLN A 4 24.69 -2.58 15.20
N SER A 5 25.31 -1.89 16.16
CA SER A 5 24.68 -1.01 17.15
C SER A 5 23.86 -1.70 18.26
N VAL A 6 22.69 -1.15 18.60
CA VAL A 6 21.84 -1.50 19.74
C VAL A 6 21.17 -2.86 19.63
N PHE A 7 21.10 -3.43 18.42
CA PHE A 7 20.40 -4.68 18.19
C PHE A 7 21.13 -5.89 18.78
N SER A 8 22.46 -5.85 18.89
CA SER A 8 23.22 -6.92 19.55
C SER A 8 22.88 -6.98 21.06
N PRO A 9 22.99 -5.88 21.83
CA PRO A 9 22.53 -5.84 23.23
C PRO A 9 21.06 -6.23 23.42
N VAL A 10 20.16 -5.74 22.56
CA VAL A 10 18.73 -6.09 22.62
C VAL A 10 18.51 -7.58 22.40
N LYS A 11 19.19 -8.20 21.42
CA LYS A 11 19.09 -9.65 21.17
C LYS A 11 19.62 -10.47 22.34
N VAL A 12 20.74 -10.07 22.93
CA VAL A 12 21.31 -10.74 24.10
C VAL A 12 20.35 -10.68 25.29
N ALA A 13 19.80 -9.50 25.59
CA ALA A 13 18.82 -9.31 26.65
C ALA A 13 17.53 -10.11 26.39
N TYR A 14 17.07 -10.15 25.14
CA TYR A 14 15.90 -10.93 24.75
C TYR A 14 16.11 -12.44 24.92
N ARG A 15 17.27 -12.97 24.53
CA ARG A 15 17.63 -14.38 24.77
C ARG A 15 17.68 -14.70 26.26
N LYS A 16 18.15 -13.77 27.09
CA LYS A 16 18.16 -13.90 28.56
C LYS A 16 16.73 -14.01 29.13
N GLU A 17 15.83 -13.12 28.69
CA GLU A 17 14.41 -13.16 29.09
C GLU A 17 13.70 -14.43 28.64
N LEU A 18 14.00 -14.92 27.43
CA LEU A 18 13.51 -16.22 26.97
C LEU A 18 14.02 -17.37 27.84
N GLY A 19 15.29 -17.35 28.23
CA GLY A 19 15.89 -18.35 29.12
C GLY A 19 15.25 -18.38 30.51
N TYR A 20 14.88 -17.21 31.05
CA TYR A 20 14.09 -17.17 32.29
C TYR A 20 12.73 -17.83 32.08
N LEU A 21 11.99 -17.45 31.03
CA LEU A 21 10.66 -18.00 30.76
C LEU A 21 10.65 -19.51 30.48
N SER A 22 11.67 -20.06 29.81
CA SER A 22 11.78 -21.50 29.58
C SER A 22 11.98 -22.29 30.87
N HIS A 23 12.56 -21.67 31.91
CA HIS A 23 12.69 -22.32 33.22
C HIS A 23 11.35 -22.39 33.97
N TRP A 24 10.42 -21.46 33.69
CA TRP A 24 9.11 -21.39 34.33
C TRP A 24 8.00 -22.13 33.57
N ASN A 25 8.15 -22.41 32.27
CA ASN A 25 7.14 -23.08 31.45
C ASN A 25 7.77 -23.96 30.36
N ASP A 26 7.45 -25.26 30.36
CA ASP A 26 7.98 -26.28 29.43
C ASP A 26 7.16 -26.42 28.12
N SER A 27 6.32 -25.43 27.76
CA SER A 27 5.45 -25.54 26.58
C SER A 27 5.92 -24.65 25.42
N THR A 28 5.99 -25.21 24.22
CA THR A 28 6.53 -24.56 23.00
C THR A 28 5.67 -23.39 22.48
N VAL A 29 4.43 -23.25 22.97
CA VAL A 29 3.44 -22.25 22.53
C VAL A 29 3.61 -20.89 23.24
N ILE A 30 4.45 -20.80 24.27
CA ILE A 30 4.67 -19.58 25.07
C ILE A 30 5.34 -18.45 24.26
N GLY A 31 6.13 -18.78 23.23
CA GLY A 31 6.97 -17.80 22.52
C GLY A 31 6.20 -16.63 21.89
N LYS A 32 4.96 -16.85 21.42
CA LYS A 32 4.14 -15.78 20.80
C LYS A 32 3.42 -14.92 21.84
N ARG A 33 2.89 -15.51 22.92
CA ARG A 33 2.16 -14.78 23.97
C ARG A 33 3.09 -13.91 24.81
N SER A 34 4.30 -14.40 25.08
CA SER A 34 5.29 -13.69 25.91
C SER A 34 6.21 -12.77 25.10
N PHE A 35 6.10 -12.75 23.76
CA PHE A 35 6.97 -11.96 22.89
C PHE A 35 7.00 -10.48 23.29
N LEU A 36 5.83 -9.86 23.46
CA LEU A 36 5.74 -8.43 23.77
C LEU A 36 6.36 -8.10 25.13
N GLY A 37 6.14 -8.94 26.15
CA GLY A 37 6.72 -8.76 27.48
C GLY A 37 8.24 -8.93 27.49
N CYS A 38 8.75 -9.99 26.85
CA CYS A 38 10.19 -10.21 26.70
C CYS A 38 10.86 -9.09 25.92
N TYR A 39 10.25 -8.67 24.81
CA TYR A 39 10.77 -7.61 23.97
C TYR A 39 10.76 -6.27 24.71
N GLN A 40 9.73 -5.96 25.49
CA GLN A 40 9.68 -4.74 26.31
C GLN A 40 10.85 -4.67 27.29
N LYS A 41 11.12 -5.76 28.02
CA LYS A 41 12.26 -5.84 28.96
C LYS A 41 13.60 -5.74 28.23
N ALA A 42 13.75 -6.49 27.14
CA ALA A 42 14.96 -6.46 26.31
C ALA A 42 15.21 -5.07 25.69
N ARG A 43 14.15 -4.36 25.31
CA ARG A 43 14.22 -2.99 24.79
C ARG A 43 14.74 -2.02 25.84
N LEU A 44 14.22 -2.08 27.06
CA LEU A 44 14.68 -1.22 28.16
C LEU A 44 16.14 -1.48 28.51
N ALA A 45 16.57 -2.75 28.49
CA ALA A 45 17.96 -3.13 28.76
C ALA A 45 18.92 -2.81 27.59
N GLY A 46 18.46 -2.92 26.34
CA GLY A 46 19.30 -2.84 25.16
C GLY A 46 19.35 -1.44 24.51
N LEU A 47 18.23 -0.70 24.49
CA LEU A 47 18.14 0.64 23.89
C LEU A 47 18.53 1.74 24.90
N THR A 48 19.71 1.60 25.51
CA THR A 48 20.25 2.63 26.41
C THR A 48 20.98 3.70 25.62
N MET A 49 21.06 4.92 26.17
CA MET A 49 21.80 6.03 25.56
C MET A 49 23.26 5.63 25.29
N GLN A 50 23.88 4.87 26.20
CA GLN A 50 25.25 4.38 26.05
C GLN A 50 25.39 3.39 24.89
N ASN A 51 24.48 2.42 24.76
CA ASN A 51 24.50 1.43 23.67
C ASN A 51 24.24 2.07 22.30
N ILE A 52 23.37 3.07 22.25
CA ILE A 52 23.14 3.86 21.05
C ILE A 52 24.45 4.54 20.66
N ARG A 53 25.03 5.34 21.56
CA ARG A 53 26.28 6.08 21.29
C ARG A 53 27.45 5.16 20.93
N SER A 54 27.64 4.04 21.62
CA SER A 54 28.70 3.08 21.30
C SER A 54 28.47 2.40 19.96
N GLY A 55 27.21 2.11 19.61
CA GLY A 55 26.83 1.59 18.30
C GLY A 55 27.21 2.52 17.15
N TRP A 56 26.87 3.81 17.26
CA TRP A 56 27.26 4.82 16.28
C TRP A 56 28.79 5.02 16.22
N LYS A 57 29.49 4.92 17.35
CA LYS A 57 30.95 5.00 17.39
C LYS A 57 31.60 3.83 16.67
N TRP A 58 31.10 2.62 16.90
CA TRP A 58 31.59 1.38 16.28
C TRP A 58 31.40 1.38 14.76
N THR A 59 30.29 1.92 14.26
CA THR A 59 30.03 2.02 12.82
C THR A 59 30.77 3.17 12.13
N GLY A 60 31.52 3.99 12.89
CA GLY A 60 32.20 5.18 12.35
C GLY A 60 31.24 6.31 11.94
N LEU A 61 29.93 6.13 12.17
CA LEU A 61 28.87 7.11 11.84
C LEU A 61 28.65 8.14 12.96
N TRP A 62 29.41 8.08 14.05
CA TRP A 62 29.31 9.01 15.17
C TRP A 62 30.00 10.34 14.84
N PRO A 63 29.24 11.45 14.69
CA PRO A 63 29.82 12.73 14.33
C PRO A 63 30.42 13.39 15.57
N VAL A 64 31.64 12.99 15.96
CA VAL A 64 32.43 13.74 16.98
C VAL A 64 32.82 15.12 16.44
N SER A 65 32.96 15.23 15.12
CA SER A 65 33.40 16.45 14.47
C SER A 65 32.78 16.53 13.08
N ILE A 66 31.78 17.39 12.93
CA ILE A 66 31.15 17.73 11.64
C ILE A 66 32.21 18.27 10.66
N ALA A 67 33.27 18.90 11.19
CA ALA A 67 34.39 19.39 10.42
C ALA A 67 35.16 18.29 9.65
N LYS A 68 35.27 17.05 10.14
CA LYS A 68 36.07 16.02 9.46
C LYS A 68 35.48 15.59 8.10
N PRO A 69 34.17 15.29 8.00
CA PRO A 69 33.52 15.10 6.71
C PRO A 69 33.57 16.36 5.85
N LEU A 70 33.27 17.53 6.41
CA LEU A 70 33.19 18.80 5.67
C LEU A 70 34.55 19.28 5.13
N MET A 71 35.65 18.97 5.81
CA MET A 71 37.02 19.29 5.39
C MET A 71 37.64 18.18 4.53
N SER A 72 36.85 17.19 4.10
CA SER A 72 37.30 16.19 3.14
C SER A 72 37.70 16.88 1.84
N LYS A 73 38.86 16.50 1.28
CA LYS A 73 39.34 16.97 -0.04
C LYS A 73 38.37 16.69 -1.18
N LEU A 74 37.41 15.77 -0.98
CA LEU A 74 36.34 15.47 -1.93
C LEU A 74 35.23 16.53 -1.92
N LEU A 75 35.07 17.27 -0.82
CA LEU A 75 34.03 18.31 -0.67
C LEU A 75 34.59 19.73 -0.78
N LEU A 76 35.90 19.91 -0.55
CA LEU A 76 36.55 21.20 -0.75
C LEU A 76 36.87 21.40 -2.24
N PRO A 77 36.61 22.60 -2.80
CA PRO A 77 37.07 22.95 -4.13
C PRO A 77 38.59 22.77 -4.18
N SER A 78 39.07 21.89 -5.06
CA SER A 78 40.47 21.89 -5.46
C SER A 78 40.76 23.29 -6.00
N THR A 79 41.52 24.07 -5.23
CA THR A 79 42.07 25.35 -5.70
C THR A 79 42.66 25.13 -7.09
N PRO A 80 42.24 25.85 -8.14
CA PRO A 80 42.86 25.71 -9.44
C PRO A 80 44.29 26.23 -9.29
N ARG A 81 45.25 25.31 -9.20
CA ARG A 81 46.66 25.65 -9.28
C ARG A 81 46.91 26.05 -10.72
N ALA A 82 46.93 27.36 -10.96
CA ALA A 82 47.53 27.92 -12.15
C ALA A 82 49.03 27.58 -12.12
N SER A 83 49.45 26.64 -12.97
CA SER A 83 50.71 26.70 -13.71
C SER A 83 50.91 25.38 -14.45
N ASP A 84 51.04 25.49 -15.76
CA ASP A 84 51.39 24.46 -16.72
C ASP A 84 52.62 23.63 -16.29
N GLN A 85 52.52 22.30 -16.44
CA GLN A 85 53.41 21.52 -17.31
C GLN A 85 53.10 20.03 -17.18
N ALA A 86 53.03 19.40 -18.35
CA ALA A 86 52.83 17.99 -18.56
C ALA A 86 53.83 17.11 -17.79
N SER A 87 53.35 15.98 -17.29
CA SER A 87 54.07 14.70 -17.37
C SER A 87 53.13 13.54 -17.07
N LYS A 88 53.20 12.55 -17.97
CA LYS A 88 52.46 11.30 -18.02
C LYS A 88 52.34 10.57 -16.69
N GLY A 89 51.17 9.95 -16.50
CA GLY A 89 51.06 8.75 -15.70
C GLY A 89 49.66 8.58 -15.13
N GLN A 90 48.76 7.96 -15.89
CA GLN A 90 47.94 6.84 -15.40
C GLN A 90 47.02 6.33 -16.50
N SER A 91 47.18 5.04 -16.78
CA SER A 91 46.28 4.19 -17.52
C SER A 91 44.89 4.13 -16.87
N GLY A 92 43.86 4.06 -17.69
CA GLY A 92 42.52 3.61 -17.30
C GLY A 92 41.47 4.70 -17.40
N GLY A 93 40.80 4.78 -18.55
CA GLY A 93 39.70 5.74 -18.75
C GLY A 93 39.18 5.78 -20.18
N GLN A 94 38.96 4.62 -20.79
CA GLN A 94 38.26 4.52 -22.08
C GLN A 94 36.73 4.41 -21.90
N GLY A 95 36.26 4.05 -20.69
CA GLY A 95 34.84 3.86 -20.38
C GLY A 95 34.00 5.14 -20.34
N ASP A 96 34.56 6.28 -19.95
CA ASP A 96 33.76 7.50 -19.71
C ASP A 96 33.29 8.17 -21.01
N LYS A 97 34.07 8.05 -22.09
CA LYS A 97 33.72 8.58 -23.42
C LYS A 97 32.72 7.68 -24.14
N GLU A 98 32.80 6.37 -23.90
CA GLU A 98 31.85 5.39 -24.39
C GLU A 98 30.49 5.52 -23.68
N TRP A 99 30.50 5.80 -22.38
CA TRP A 99 29.30 6.05 -21.57
C TRP A 99 28.49 7.26 -22.03
N ALA A 100 29.15 8.38 -22.36
CA ALA A 100 28.48 9.59 -22.87
C ALA A 100 27.87 9.37 -24.27
N SER A 101 28.54 8.59 -25.13
CA SER A 101 28.01 8.20 -26.44
C SER A 101 26.86 7.18 -26.35
N ALA A 102 26.90 6.24 -25.40
CA ALA A 102 25.82 5.28 -25.20
C ALA A 102 24.59 5.89 -24.50
N SER A 103 24.80 6.81 -23.55
CA SER A 103 23.72 7.51 -22.83
C SER A 103 22.96 8.51 -23.71
N SER A 104 23.61 9.06 -24.75
CA SER A 104 23.00 9.96 -25.73
C SER A 104 22.27 9.24 -26.87
N ALA A 105 22.46 7.93 -27.03
CA ALA A 105 21.75 7.10 -28.01
C ALA A 105 20.33 6.68 -27.54
N VAL A 106 20.05 6.75 -26.24
CA VAL A 106 18.73 6.40 -25.68
C VAL A 106 17.82 7.63 -25.74
N VAL A 107 16.78 7.58 -26.58
CA VAL A 107 15.75 8.61 -26.66
C VAL A 107 14.86 8.54 -25.42
N TRP A 108 15.21 9.33 -24.39
CA TRP A 108 14.44 9.42 -23.15
C TRP A 108 13.10 10.12 -23.42
N SER A 109 12.01 9.35 -23.39
CA SER A 109 10.65 9.86 -23.60
C SER A 109 9.94 10.06 -22.26
N THR A 110 9.09 11.09 -22.13
CA THR A 110 8.23 11.27 -20.95
C THR A 110 7.18 10.16 -20.91
N GLN A 111 7.42 9.16 -20.05
CA GLN A 111 6.60 7.96 -19.99
C GLN A 111 5.21 8.28 -19.44
N ARG A 112 4.16 7.96 -20.21
CA ARG A 112 2.75 8.17 -19.82
C ARG A 112 2.09 6.90 -19.30
N LYS A 113 2.66 5.71 -19.56
CA LYS A 113 2.08 4.42 -19.17
C LYS A 113 3.15 3.49 -18.59
N MET A 114 2.73 2.61 -17.68
CA MET A 114 3.63 1.67 -16.98
C MET A 114 4.37 0.71 -17.93
N LYS A 115 3.76 0.36 -19.08
CA LYS A 115 4.37 -0.53 -20.08
C LYS A 115 5.61 0.09 -20.72
N ASP A 116 5.64 1.42 -20.85
CA ASP A 116 6.76 2.16 -21.45
C ASP A 116 7.99 2.11 -20.51
N LEU A 117 7.76 2.15 -19.19
CA LEU A 117 8.78 2.02 -18.15
C LEU A 117 9.47 0.65 -18.15
N ALA A 118 8.72 -0.42 -18.45
CA ALA A 118 9.28 -1.77 -18.51
C ALA A 118 10.28 -1.95 -19.67
N GLY A 119 10.05 -1.31 -20.82
CA GLY A 119 10.97 -1.33 -21.96
C GLY A 119 12.26 -0.56 -21.66
N GLN A 120 12.14 0.64 -21.08
CA GLN A 120 13.30 1.45 -20.68
C GLN A 120 14.12 0.77 -19.56
N LEU A 121 13.47 0.02 -18.66
CA LEU A 121 14.16 -0.74 -17.61
C LEU A 121 15.07 -1.84 -18.16
N LYS A 122 14.66 -2.52 -19.23
CA LYS A 122 15.48 -3.56 -19.88
C LYS A 122 16.74 -2.96 -20.48
N LEU A 123 16.57 -1.90 -21.29
CA LEU A 123 17.69 -1.17 -21.92
C LEU A 123 18.68 -0.61 -20.89
N PHE A 124 18.17 -0.18 -19.74
CA PHE A 124 19.01 0.39 -18.69
C PHE A 124 19.73 -0.68 -17.84
N THR A 125 19.14 -1.86 -17.68
CA THR A 125 19.79 -2.99 -17.00
C THR A 125 20.96 -3.54 -17.83
N GLU A 126 20.87 -3.42 -19.16
CA GLU A 126 21.94 -3.80 -20.10
C GLU A 126 23.09 -2.77 -20.14
N LEU A 127 22.86 -1.53 -19.66
CA LEU A 127 23.82 -0.43 -19.67
C LEU A 127 24.44 -0.25 -18.28
N ASP A 128 25.34 -1.16 -17.90
CA ASP A 128 25.86 -1.29 -16.53
C ASP A 128 26.61 -0.03 -16.04
N ASN A 129 26.11 0.62 -14.97
CA ASN A 129 26.86 1.37 -13.95
C ASN A 129 25.95 1.75 -12.75
N ASP A 130 26.28 1.16 -11.58
CA ASP A 130 25.66 1.31 -10.25
C ASP A 130 24.14 0.99 -10.14
N ALA A 131 23.84 -0.26 -10.45
CA ALA A 131 22.49 -0.83 -10.59
C ALA A 131 21.57 -0.68 -9.36
N HIS A 132 22.09 -0.52 -8.14
CA HIS A 132 21.25 -0.56 -6.94
C HIS A 132 20.45 0.73 -6.71
N THR A 133 21.10 1.89 -6.74
CA THR A 133 20.45 3.18 -6.47
C THR A 133 19.43 3.53 -7.56
N GLN A 134 19.78 3.24 -8.81
CA GLN A 134 18.90 3.48 -9.96
C GLN A 134 17.69 2.52 -9.95
N ARG A 135 17.90 1.22 -9.66
CA ARG A 135 16.80 0.26 -9.49
C ARG A 135 15.83 0.70 -8.40
N LEU A 136 16.32 1.24 -7.28
CA LEU A 136 15.47 1.79 -6.21
C LEU A 136 14.64 2.98 -6.69
N LEU A 137 15.24 3.92 -7.45
CA LEU A 137 14.51 5.04 -8.05
C LEU A 137 13.40 4.54 -8.98
N PHE A 138 13.68 3.58 -9.86
CA PHE A 138 12.68 3.02 -10.77
C PHE A 138 11.60 2.19 -10.05
N MET A 139 11.96 1.45 -9.00
CA MET A 139 10.97 0.78 -8.15
C MET A 139 10.04 1.79 -7.48
N LYS A 140 10.58 2.93 -7.03
CA LYS A 140 9.79 4.01 -6.45
C LYS A 140 8.86 4.65 -7.48
N VAL A 141 9.34 4.88 -8.70
CA VAL A 141 8.51 5.39 -9.81
C VAL A 141 7.40 4.39 -10.15
N LYS A 142 7.73 3.10 -10.32
CA LYS A 142 6.75 2.04 -10.57
C LYS A 142 5.67 1.99 -9.48
N LYS A 143 6.08 2.09 -8.21
CA LYS A 143 5.16 2.14 -7.07
C LYS A 143 4.23 3.36 -7.16
N GLY A 144 4.78 4.54 -7.44
CA GLY A 144 3.97 5.77 -7.62
C GLY A 144 2.92 5.64 -8.72
N PHE A 145 3.26 5.03 -9.86
CA PHE A 145 2.28 4.76 -10.92
C PHE A 145 1.19 3.77 -10.48
N SER A 146 1.54 2.75 -9.69
CA SER A 146 0.54 1.82 -9.17
C SER A 146 -0.43 2.47 -8.18
N GLU A 147 0.08 3.38 -7.34
CA GLU A 147 -0.72 4.17 -6.40
C GLU A 147 -1.67 5.11 -7.18
N GLN A 148 -1.17 5.82 -8.19
CA GLN A 148 -1.98 6.68 -9.04
C GLN A 148 -3.08 5.92 -9.80
N ALA A 149 -2.76 4.73 -10.33
CA ALA A 149 -3.73 3.89 -11.03
C ALA A 149 -4.84 3.40 -10.07
N TYR A 150 -4.48 3.08 -8.83
CA TYR A 150 -5.44 2.74 -7.79
C TYR A 150 -6.34 3.93 -7.45
N GLU A 151 -5.78 5.11 -7.20
CA GLU A 151 -6.55 6.32 -6.94
C GLU A 151 -7.54 6.63 -8.07
N LEU A 152 -7.09 6.54 -9.33
CA LEU A 152 -7.92 6.74 -10.51
C LEU A 152 -9.10 5.73 -10.53
N ALA A 153 -8.82 4.45 -10.32
CA ALA A 153 -9.86 3.42 -10.28
C ALA A 153 -10.86 3.65 -9.13
N THR A 154 -10.39 4.02 -7.93
CA THR A 154 -11.29 4.33 -6.82
C THR A 154 -12.15 5.55 -7.08
N ALA A 155 -11.60 6.58 -7.73
CA ALA A 155 -12.36 7.78 -8.12
C ALA A 155 -13.42 7.44 -9.18
N GLN A 156 -13.08 6.61 -10.17
CA GLN A 156 -14.03 6.12 -11.17
C GLN A 156 -15.19 5.35 -10.52
N HIS A 157 -14.90 4.44 -9.60
CA HIS A 157 -15.94 3.68 -8.91
C HIS A 157 -16.86 4.57 -8.07
N LYS A 158 -16.32 5.61 -7.42
CA LYS A 158 -17.13 6.61 -6.70
C LYS A 158 -18.05 7.39 -7.63
N LEU A 159 -17.55 7.78 -8.81
CA LEU A 159 -18.38 8.46 -9.82
C LEU A 159 -19.52 7.56 -10.29
N GLU A 160 -19.24 6.29 -10.55
CA GLU A 160 -20.25 5.31 -10.95
C GLU A 160 -21.33 5.13 -9.88
N LEU A 161 -20.93 5.00 -8.60
CA LEU A 161 -21.86 4.90 -7.48
C LEU A 161 -22.74 6.16 -7.38
N LEU A 162 -22.14 7.35 -7.42
CA LEU A 162 -22.88 8.61 -7.37
C LEU A 162 -23.82 8.75 -8.57
N GLN A 163 -23.38 8.35 -9.77
CA GLN A 163 -24.22 8.35 -10.95
C GLN A 163 -25.41 7.39 -10.79
N ALA A 164 -25.20 6.19 -10.26
CA ALA A 164 -26.27 5.24 -9.95
C ALA A 164 -27.24 5.79 -8.89
N GLN A 165 -26.75 6.55 -7.90
CA GLN A 165 -27.61 7.19 -6.91
C GLN A 165 -28.48 8.29 -7.54
N VAL A 166 -27.90 9.11 -8.42
CA VAL A 166 -28.64 10.15 -9.15
C VAL A 166 -29.67 9.54 -10.09
N THR A 167 -29.35 8.47 -10.82
CA THR A 167 -30.33 7.79 -11.69
C THR A 167 -31.46 7.16 -10.88
N ASN A 168 -31.15 6.46 -9.78
CA ASN A 168 -32.15 5.87 -8.89
C ASN A 168 -33.08 6.93 -8.28
N THR A 169 -32.56 8.08 -7.86
CA THR A 169 -33.37 9.18 -7.32
C THR A 169 -34.15 9.93 -8.40
N ALA A 170 -33.60 10.08 -9.60
CA ALA A 170 -34.27 10.72 -10.73
C ALA A 170 -35.47 9.90 -11.23
N VAL A 171 -35.36 8.57 -11.30
CA VAL A 171 -36.43 7.67 -11.74
C VAL A 171 -37.56 7.58 -10.71
N ARG A 172 -37.23 7.58 -9.41
CA ARG A 172 -38.21 7.27 -8.33
C ARG A 172 -39.09 8.45 -7.89
N LYS A 173 -39.41 9.38 -8.79
CA LYS A 173 -40.46 10.37 -8.51
C LYS A 173 -41.81 9.65 -8.57
N ARG A 174 -42.54 9.60 -7.45
CA ARG A 174 -43.89 9.03 -7.37
C ARG A 174 -44.78 9.72 -8.42
N LYS A 175 -45.21 8.98 -9.45
CA LYS A 175 -46.21 9.47 -10.40
C LYS A 175 -47.60 9.29 -9.77
N ALA A 176 -48.43 10.32 -9.89
CA ALA A 176 -49.82 10.22 -9.50
C ALA A 176 -50.52 9.22 -10.42
N VAL A 177 -51.26 8.28 -9.83
CA VAL A 177 -52.13 7.39 -10.59
C VAL A 177 -53.21 8.26 -11.24
N GLN A 178 -53.38 8.10 -12.55
CA GLN A 178 -54.43 8.81 -13.28
C GLN A 178 -55.80 8.27 -12.82
N ILE A 179 -56.63 9.13 -12.21
CA ILE A 179 -57.95 8.76 -11.72
C ILE A 179 -58.98 9.21 -12.77
N ASN A 180 -59.89 8.31 -13.15
CA ASN A 180 -60.99 8.66 -14.04
C ASN A 180 -61.93 9.67 -13.35
N PRO A 181 -62.38 10.73 -14.04
CA PRO A 181 -63.16 11.82 -13.44
C PRO A 181 -64.52 11.40 -12.88
N ASN A 182 -65.04 10.24 -13.31
CA ASN A 182 -66.31 9.68 -12.84
C ASN A 182 -66.16 8.77 -11.60
N THR A 183 -64.95 8.55 -11.10
CA THR A 183 -64.67 7.66 -9.97
C THR A 183 -63.95 8.41 -8.85
N LYS A 184 -64.42 8.26 -7.62
CA LYS A 184 -63.86 8.98 -6.45
C LYS A 184 -62.52 8.42 -5.96
N PHE A 185 -62.22 7.16 -6.24
CA PHE A 185 -61.01 6.47 -5.79
C PHE A 185 -60.36 5.70 -6.95
N ALA A 186 -59.03 5.56 -6.92
CA ALA A 186 -58.30 4.72 -7.87
C ALA A 186 -58.58 3.24 -7.65
N ASN A 187 -58.78 2.47 -8.73
CA ASN A 187 -58.97 1.03 -8.65
C ASN A 187 -57.59 0.32 -8.57
N ILE A 188 -57.57 -0.87 -7.96
CA ILE A 188 -56.37 -1.72 -7.81
C ILE A 188 -55.73 -2.01 -9.18
N LYS A 189 -56.55 -2.23 -10.22
CA LYS A 189 -56.06 -2.45 -11.59
C LYS A 189 -55.32 -1.23 -12.16
N ASP A 190 -55.83 -0.03 -11.89
CA ASP A 190 -55.21 1.23 -12.35
C ASP A 190 -53.89 1.49 -11.63
N ILE A 191 -53.83 1.13 -10.33
CA ILE A 191 -52.60 1.19 -9.53
C ILE A 191 -51.55 0.21 -10.05
N GLN A 192 -51.95 -1.04 -10.36
CA GLN A 192 -51.04 -2.04 -10.91
C GLN A 192 -50.51 -1.62 -12.28
N LYS A 193 -51.38 -1.13 -13.18
CA LYS A 193 -50.98 -0.63 -14.49
C LYS A 193 -50.01 0.56 -14.39
N ALA A 194 -50.28 1.49 -13.48
CA ALA A 194 -49.37 2.62 -13.24
C ALA A 194 -48.02 2.19 -12.65
N GLN A 195 -47.98 1.10 -11.85
CA GLN A 195 -46.73 0.52 -11.34
C GLN A 195 -45.90 -0.16 -12.43
N VAL A 196 -46.55 -0.84 -13.38
CA VAL A 196 -45.88 -1.46 -14.54
C VAL A 196 -45.35 -0.40 -15.50
N GLU A 197 -46.14 0.63 -15.82
CA GLU A 197 -45.71 1.75 -16.68
C GLU A 197 -44.60 2.60 -16.04
N ALA A 198 -44.51 2.63 -14.70
CA ALA A 198 -43.42 3.25 -13.97
C ALA A 198 -42.14 2.39 -13.90
N GLY A 199 -42.18 1.12 -14.36
CA GLY A 199 -41.07 0.18 -14.31
C GLY A 199 -40.79 -0.39 -12.91
N ASP A 200 -41.73 -0.26 -11.96
CA ASP A 200 -41.59 -0.78 -10.60
C ASP A 200 -41.95 -2.28 -10.50
N LYS A 201 -42.67 -2.83 -11.49
CA LYS A 201 -43.05 -4.25 -11.59
C LYS A 201 -43.00 -4.71 -13.05
N GLU A 202 -42.40 -5.88 -13.30
CA GLU A 202 -42.45 -6.59 -14.57
C GLU A 202 -43.90 -7.04 -14.86
N ASP A 203 -44.32 -6.97 -16.12
CA ASP A 203 -45.68 -7.31 -16.56
C ASP A 203 -45.88 -8.83 -16.51
N ILE A 204 -46.45 -9.34 -15.42
CA ILE A 204 -46.85 -10.75 -15.29
C ILE A 204 -48.18 -10.93 -16.00
N THR A 205 -48.15 -10.88 -17.33
CA THR A 205 -49.29 -11.27 -18.16
C THR A 205 -48.97 -12.62 -18.81
N ASP A 206 -49.76 -13.62 -18.40
CA ASP A 206 -49.96 -14.97 -18.93
C ASP A 206 -48.89 -16.06 -18.68
N GLU A 207 -49.13 -16.89 -17.65
CA GLU A 207 -49.45 -18.31 -17.90
C GLU A 207 -50.13 -18.96 -16.66
N SER A 208 -51.32 -19.51 -16.87
CA SER A 208 -51.97 -20.43 -15.95
C SER A 208 -51.21 -21.74 -15.96
N SER A 209 -50.64 -22.17 -14.82
CA SER A 209 -50.32 -23.58 -14.56
C SER A 209 -50.24 -23.85 -13.06
N GLU A 210 -50.97 -24.88 -12.64
CA GLU A 210 -50.89 -25.54 -11.33
C GLU A 210 -49.44 -25.95 -11.01
N ALA A 211 -49.05 -25.83 -9.73
CA ALA A 211 -48.31 -26.86 -9.00
C ALA A 211 -48.05 -26.42 -7.55
N ASP A 212 -48.72 -27.13 -6.64
CA ASP A 212 -48.23 -27.65 -5.36
C ASP A 212 -47.42 -26.77 -4.39
N LEU A 213 -48.06 -26.57 -3.23
CA LEU A 213 -47.43 -26.27 -1.94
C LEU A 213 -46.27 -27.24 -1.65
N PRO A 214 -45.21 -26.74 -0.99
CA PRO A 214 -44.77 -27.43 0.21
C PRO A 214 -44.76 -26.48 1.42
N SER A 215 -45.52 -26.91 2.43
CA SER A 215 -45.39 -26.54 3.83
C SER A 215 -43.97 -26.81 4.32
N GLU A 216 -43.26 -25.82 4.86
CA GLU A 216 -42.20 -26.05 5.86
C GLU A 216 -42.10 -24.82 6.81
N ALA A 217 -42.61 -25.05 8.03
CA ALA A 217 -42.21 -24.53 9.34
C ALA A 217 -41.84 -23.03 9.53
N GLU A 218 -42.73 -22.34 10.23
CA GLU A 218 -42.47 -21.09 10.95
C GLU A 218 -41.34 -21.28 11.98
N SER A 219 -40.16 -20.72 11.69
CA SER A 219 -39.06 -20.59 12.65
C SER A 219 -39.40 -19.50 13.67
N CYS A 220 -40.06 -19.89 14.77
CA CYS A 220 -40.38 -18.99 15.87
C CYS A 220 -39.17 -18.77 16.77
N ILE A 221 -38.79 -17.51 17.01
CA ILE A 221 -37.74 -17.13 17.96
C ILE A 221 -38.35 -17.11 19.36
N VAL A 222 -37.92 -18.04 20.24
CA VAL A 222 -38.32 -18.07 21.65
C VAL A 222 -37.47 -17.07 22.45
N VAL A 223 -38.10 -16.01 22.94
CA VAL A 223 -37.49 -15.07 23.88
C VAL A 223 -37.82 -15.52 25.31
N ALA A 224 -36.90 -16.23 25.95
CA ALA A 224 -37.03 -16.62 27.35
C ALA A 224 -36.90 -15.39 28.26
N SER A 225 -37.99 -15.01 28.93
CA SER A 225 -37.98 -14.05 30.02
C SER A 225 -37.65 -14.78 31.32
N ARG A 226 -36.49 -14.50 31.94
CA ARG A 226 -36.16 -15.04 33.26
C ARG A 226 -36.99 -14.30 34.32
N CYS A 227 -37.87 -15.03 35.00
CA CYS A 227 -38.53 -14.56 36.21
C CYS A 227 -37.53 -14.70 37.37
N SER A 228 -37.24 -13.58 38.03
CA SER A 228 -36.43 -13.52 39.24
C SER A 228 -37.25 -13.93 40.46
N GLN A 229 -36.80 -14.96 41.18
CA GLN A 229 -36.99 -15.13 42.62
C GLN A 229 -35.69 -15.65 43.22
#